data_AF-D6V6Q5-F1
#
_entry.id   AF-D6V6Q5-F1
#
_cell.length_a   1.000
_cell.length_b   1.000
_cell.length_c   1.000
_cell.angle_alpha   90.00
_cell.angle_beta   90.00
_cell.angle_gamma   90.00
#
_symmetry.space_group_name_H-M   'P 1'
#
loop_
_entity.id
_entity.type
_entity.pdbx_description
1 polymer ?
#
loop_
_entity_poly.entity_id
_entity_poly.type
_entity_poly.pdbx_seq_one_letter_code
_entity_poly.pdbx_strand_id
1 'polypeptide(L)'
;MFDIFLYTGLRRGDAARLGRQHVRDGIITLDTEKTGVRVTLPVLPELQATLDAGPTGDLAFIATASGNPMAKESVGTLFREACLAAGVRKSAHGLRKAAATNAANHGATVAQLEAIFGWEGGRMASLYTRSANRKFLAASAMSKLSRTETGTSIPAPSGKVRASDRNSE
;
A
#
# COMPACT_ATOMS: atom_id res chain seq x y z
N MET A 1 -9.22 -12.14 9.96
CA MET A 1 -8.34 -12.78 8.96
C MET A 1 -8.37 -12.07 7.59
N PHE A 2 -9.56 -11.91 6.98
CA PHE A 2 -9.69 -11.28 5.65
C PHE A 2 -9.02 -9.89 5.57
N ASP A 3 -9.37 -9.00 6.48
CA ASP A 3 -8.84 -7.63 6.55
C ASP A 3 -7.33 -7.58 6.74
N ILE A 4 -6.76 -8.51 7.51
CA ILE A 4 -5.30 -8.60 7.67
C ILE A 4 -4.67 -8.83 6.30
N PHE A 5 -5.16 -9.78 5.50
CA PHE A 5 -4.62 -10.01 4.16
C PHE A 5 -4.82 -8.83 3.21
N LEU A 6 -6.00 -8.21 3.26
CA LEU A 6 -6.36 -7.15 2.34
C LEU A 6 -5.59 -5.85 2.62
N TYR A 7 -5.50 -5.44 3.88
CA TYR A 7 -4.96 -4.13 4.25
C TYR A 7 -3.46 -4.14 4.53
N THR A 8 -2.88 -5.27 4.96
CA THR A 8 -1.42 -5.38 5.15
C THR A 8 -0.71 -5.92 3.92
N GLY A 9 -1.45 -6.59 3.03
CA GLY A 9 -0.88 -7.25 1.86
C GLY A 9 0.06 -8.41 2.18
N LEU A 10 0.24 -8.81 3.45
CA LEU A 10 1.22 -9.81 3.89
C LEU A 10 1.03 -11.19 3.23
N ARG A 11 2.12 -11.97 3.15
CA ARG A 11 2.03 -13.38 2.74
C ARG A 11 1.40 -14.19 3.87
N ARG A 12 0.83 -15.34 3.53
CA ARG A 12 0.17 -16.26 4.49
C ARG A 12 1.01 -16.55 5.75
N GLY A 13 2.30 -16.83 5.59
CA GLY A 13 3.20 -17.08 6.72
C GLY A 13 3.37 -15.86 7.63
N ASP A 14 3.55 -14.69 7.03
CA ASP A 14 3.73 -13.43 7.76
C ASP A 14 2.44 -13.00 8.47
N ALA A 15 1.29 -13.12 7.80
CA ALA A 15 -0.01 -12.84 8.38
C ALA A 15 -0.34 -13.76 9.57
N ALA A 16 0.10 -15.02 9.52
CA ALA A 16 -0.09 -15.98 10.62
C ALA A 16 0.73 -15.63 11.88
N ARG A 17 1.84 -14.89 11.73
CA ARG A 17 2.67 -14.42 12.86
C ARG A 17 2.33 -13.02 13.32
N LEU A 18 1.64 -12.22 12.49
CA LEU A 18 1.29 -10.85 12.83
C LEU A 18 0.44 -10.83 14.11
N GLY A 19 0.82 -9.96 15.04
CA GLY A 19 0.24 -9.87 16.37
C GLY A 19 0.58 -8.54 17.03
N ARG A 20 0.06 -8.31 18.24
CA ARG A 20 0.16 -7.03 18.97
C ARG A 20 1.61 -6.57 19.17
N GLN A 21 2.54 -7.49 19.37
CA GLN A 21 3.98 -7.22 19.53
C GLN A 21 4.61 -6.55 18.31
N HIS A 22 4.00 -6.70 17.13
CA HIS A 22 4.46 -6.07 15.89
C HIS A 22 3.89 -4.67 15.68
N VAL A 23 2.98 -4.21 16.53
CA VAL A 23 2.30 -2.91 16.39
C VAL A 23 2.76 -1.96 17.49
N ARG A 24 3.26 -0.78 17.10
CA ARG A 24 3.54 0.33 18.01
C ARG A 24 3.08 1.63 17.37
N ASP A 25 2.38 2.47 18.13
CA ASP A 25 1.87 3.77 17.68
C ASP A 25 1.09 3.69 16.35
N GLY A 26 0.28 2.63 16.19
CA GLY A 26 -0.49 2.40 14.97
C GLY A 26 0.34 1.98 13.75
N ILE A 27 1.60 1.58 13.94
CA ILE A 27 2.51 1.13 12.87
C ILE A 27 2.87 -0.33 13.09
N ILE A 28 2.56 -1.16 12.10
CA ILE A 28 3.03 -2.55 12.00
C ILE A 28 4.48 -2.54 11.51
N THR A 29 5.38 -3.25 12.20
CA THR A 29 6.75 -3.52 11.73
C THR A 29 7.05 -5.01 11.87
N LEU A 30 7.48 -5.65 10.77
CA LEU A 30 7.91 -7.06 10.78
C LEU A 30 8.92 -7.36 9.66
N ASP A 31 9.76 -8.37 9.89
CA ASP A 31 10.57 -8.96 8.84
C ASP A 31 9.80 -10.08 8.16
N THR A 32 9.72 -10.03 6.83
CA THR A 32 9.00 -11.04 6.06
C THR A 32 9.79 -12.36 6.03
N GLU A 33 9.12 -13.49 6.24
CA GLU A 33 9.75 -14.82 6.31
C GLU A 33 10.51 -15.17 5.03
N LYS A 34 9.93 -14.84 3.87
CA LYS A 34 10.43 -15.33 2.59
C LYS A 34 11.67 -14.55 2.10
N THR A 35 11.68 -13.24 2.28
CA THR A 35 12.70 -12.36 1.70
C THR A 35 13.55 -11.66 2.75
N GLY A 36 13.18 -11.71 4.03
CA GLY A 36 13.89 -10.99 5.10
C GLY A 36 13.70 -9.47 5.05
N VAL A 37 12.97 -8.95 4.07
CA VAL A 37 12.69 -7.53 3.93
C VAL A 37 11.79 -7.09 5.06
N ARG A 38 12.20 -6.01 5.75
CA ARG A 38 11.39 -5.34 6.76
C ARG A 38 10.29 -4.54 6.09
N VAL A 39 9.04 -4.77 6.52
CA VAL A 39 7.89 -3.96 6.12
C VAL A 39 7.43 -3.12 7.31
N THR A 40 7.11 -1.85 7.02
CA THR A 40 6.63 -0.87 7.98
C THR A 40 5.32 -0.28 7.44
N LEU A 41 4.20 -0.65 8.04
CA LEU A 41 2.87 -0.39 7.50
C LEU A 41 2.02 0.35 8.55
N PRO A 42 1.53 1.57 8.27
CA PRO A 42 0.48 2.16 9.08
C PRO A 42 -0.75 1.25 9.12
N VAL A 43 -1.32 1.05 10.30
CA VAL A 43 -2.59 0.34 10.49
C VAL A 43 -3.69 1.24 9.96
N LEU A 44 -4.37 0.80 8.90
CA LEU A 44 -5.52 1.52 8.36
C LEU A 44 -6.69 1.48 9.36
N PRO A 45 -7.55 2.53 9.42
CA PRO A 45 -8.68 2.57 10.33
C PRO A 45 -9.61 1.36 10.23
N GLU A 46 -9.82 0.83 9.02
CA GLU A 46 -10.64 -0.34 8.77
C GLU A 46 -10.02 -1.60 9.39
N LEU A 47 -8.70 -1.74 9.29
CA LEU A 47 -7.99 -2.84 9.94
C LEU A 47 -8.06 -2.70 11.46
N GLN A 48 -7.87 -1.49 12.00
CA GLN A 48 -7.96 -1.23 13.43
C GLN A 48 -9.34 -1.60 13.97
N ALA A 49 -10.42 -1.15 13.32
CA ALA A 49 -11.79 -1.48 13.71
C ALA A 49 -12.03 -3.00 13.76
N THR A 50 -11.52 -3.75 12.77
CA THR A 50 -11.64 -5.21 12.77
C THR A 50 -10.81 -5.88 13.87
N LEU A 51 -9.62 -5.35 14.18
CA LEU A 51 -8.79 -5.87 15.27
C LEU A 51 -9.41 -5.59 16.64
N ASP A 52 -10.09 -4.45 16.82
CA ASP A 52 -10.78 -4.08 18.05
C ASP A 52 -12.06 -4.90 18.26
N ALA A 53 -12.80 -5.20 17.19
CA ALA A 53 -13.98 -6.04 17.24
C ALA A 53 -13.66 -7.52 17.53
N GLY A 54 -12.50 -8.00 17.07
CA GLY A 54 -12.05 -9.37 17.27
C GLY A 54 -12.89 -10.43 16.55
N PRO A 55 -12.70 -11.73 16.87
CA PRO A 55 -11.76 -12.26 17.86
C PRO A 55 -10.30 -12.19 17.39
N THR A 56 -9.37 -11.98 18.34
CA THR A 56 -7.90 -12.04 18.15
C THR A 56 -7.26 -12.87 19.25
N GLY A 57 -6.09 -13.49 19.01
CA GLY A 57 -5.28 -14.10 20.07
C GLY A 57 -4.30 -13.14 20.74
N ASP A 58 -3.58 -13.64 21.73
CA ASP A 58 -2.61 -12.85 22.50
C ASP A 58 -1.32 -12.58 21.71
N LEU A 59 -0.74 -13.64 21.14
CA LEU A 59 0.53 -13.58 20.39
C LEU A 59 0.34 -13.30 18.90
N ALA A 60 -0.82 -13.62 18.33
CA ALA A 60 -1.12 -13.41 16.92
C ALA A 60 -2.58 -13.01 16.74
N PHE A 61 -2.84 -12.10 15.80
CA PHE A 61 -4.20 -11.66 15.48
C PHE A 61 -5.03 -12.78 14.84
N ILE A 62 -4.37 -13.70 14.12
CA ILE A 62 -5.00 -14.92 13.61
C ILE A 62 -4.64 -16.07 14.55
N ALA A 63 -5.62 -16.49 15.34
CA ALA A 63 -5.44 -17.50 16.38
C ALA A 63 -6.50 -18.60 16.32
N THR A 64 -6.18 -19.74 16.94
CA THR A 64 -7.14 -20.82 17.21
C THR A 64 -8.19 -20.35 18.23
N ALA A 65 -9.25 -21.15 18.42
CA ALA A 65 -10.25 -20.90 19.46
C ALA A 65 -9.64 -20.85 20.89
N SER A 66 -8.47 -21.47 21.09
CA SER A 66 -7.71 -21.43 22.34
C SER A 66 -6.74 -20.25 22.45
N GLY A 67 -6.77 -19.30 21.50
CA GLY A 67 -5.94 -18.08 21.53
C GLY A 67 -4.50 -18.25 21.01
N ASN A 68 -4.12 -19.45 20.59
CA ASN A 68 -2.76 -19.74 20.11
C ASN A 68 -2.58 -19.35 18.63
N PRO A 69 -1.39 -18.88 18.21
CA PRO A 69 -1.12 -18.61 16.79
C PRO A 69 -1.41 -19.82 15.90
N MET A 70 -2.08 -19.59 14.77
CA MET A 70 -2.36 -20.64 13.81
C MET A 70 -1.14 -20.96 12.93
N ALA A 71 -0.94 -22.24 12.60
CA ALA A 71 0.01 -22.62 11.55
C ALA A 71 -0.39 -22.04 10.20
N LYS A 72 0.60 -21.66 9.37
CA LYS A 72 0.34 -21.01 8.07
C LYS A 72 -0.51 -21.89 7.14
N GLU A 73 -0.36 -23.20 7.18
CA GLU A 73 -1.18 -24.16 6.44
C GLU A 73 -2.64 -24.07 6.87
N SER A 74 -2.89 -24.10 8.19
CA SER A 74 -4.23 -24.00 8.78
C SER A 74 -4.92 -22.68 8.46
N VAL A 75 -4.18 -21.56 8.44
CA VAL A 75 -4.71 -20.25 7.99
C VAL A 75 -5.20 -20.33 6.54
N GLY A 76 -4.45 -21.01 5.67
CA GLY A 76 -4.83 -21.19 4.28
C GLY A 76 -6.08 -22.06 4.10
N THR A 77 -6.17 -23.15 4.85
CA THR A 77 -7.34 -24.05 4.86
C THR A 77 -8.59 -23.32 5.37
N LEU A 78 -8.50 -22.68 6.54
CA LEU A 78 -9.62 -21.94 7.14
C LEU A 78 -10.12 -20.83 6.21
N PHE A 79 -9.21 -20.09 5.56
CA PHE A 79 -9.62 -19.07 4.60
C PHE A 79 -10.35 -19.67 3.39
N ARG A 80 -9.91 -20.83 2.89
CA ARG A 80 -10.57 -21.53 1.79
C ARG A 80 -11.97 -22.01 2.20
N GLU A 81 -12.11 -22.57 3.39
CA GLU A 81 -13.40 -22.99 3.94
C GLU A 81 -14.36 -21.80 4.05
N ALA A 82 -13.89 -20.66 4.58
CA ALA A 82 -14.67 -19.43 4.62
C ALA A 82 -15.10 -18.96 3.22
N CYS A 83 -14.21 -19.05 2.23
CA CYS A 83 -14.56 -18.75 0.83
C CYS A 83 -15.66 -19.67 0.30
N LEU A 84 -15.56 -20.99 0.55
CA LEU A 84 -16.56 -21.96 0.12
C LEU A 84 -17.91 -21.72 0.79
N ALA A 85 -17.92 -21.43 2.09
CA ALA A 85 -19.13 -21.09 2.83
C ALA A 85 -19.81 -19.82 2.30
N ALA A 86 -19.02 -18.85 1.84
CA ALA A 86 -19.52 -17.64 1.17
C ALA A 86 -19.87 -17.84 -0.32
N GLY A 87 -19.80 -19.06 -0.85
CA GLY A 87 -20.11 -19.36 -2.25
C GLY A 87 -19.08 -18.84 -3.26
N VAL A 88 -17.87 -18.48 -2.82
CA VAL A 88 -16.82 -17.91 -3.68
C VAL A 88 -15.62 -18.84 -3.83
N ARG A 89 -15.08 -18.94 -5.06
CA ARG A 89 -13.87 -19.74 -5.34
C ARG A 89 -12.63 -18.84 -5.36
N LYS A 90 -12.11 -18.50 -4.18
CA LYS A 90 -10.92 -17.63 -3.98
C LYS A 90 -9.97 -18.19 -2.92
N SER A 91 -8.86 -17.49 -2.70
CA SER A 91 -7.81 -17.89 -1.75
C SER A 91 -7.15 -16.66 -1.09
N ALA A 92 -6.47 -16.87 0.03
CA ALA A 92 -5.73 -15.81 0.71
C ALA A 92 -4.63 -15.20 -0.19
N HIS A 93 -4.01 -16.02 -1.04
CA HIS A 93 -3.06 -15.51 -2.04
C HIS A 93 -3.74 -14.57 -3.05
N GLY A 94 -5.01 -14.85 -3.40
CA GLY A 94 -5.82 -13.97 -4.23
C GLY A 94 -6.05 -12.59 -3.60
N LEU A 95 -6.25 -12.52 -2.27
CA LEU A 95 -6.39 -11.23 -1.57
C LEU A 95 -5.14 -10.39 -1.64
N ARG A 96 -3.95 -10.98 -1.48
CA ARG A 96 -2.70 -10.24 -1.67
C ARG A 96 -2.58 -9.63 -3.07
N LYS A 97 -2.98 -10.37 -4.11
CA LYS A 97 -3.03 -9.83 -5.47
C LYS A 97 -4.06 -8.69 -5.57
N ALA A 98 -5.24 -8.86 -4.98
CA ALA A 98 -6.27 -7.83 -4.96
C ALA A 98 -5.82 -6.56 -4.24
N ALA A 99 -5.13 -6.68 -3.10
CA ALA A 99 -4.53 -5.55 -2.39
C ALA A 99 -3.53 -4.79 -3.28
N ALA A 100 -2.65 -5.51 -3.98
CA ALA A 100 -1.67 -4.90 -4.89
C ALA A 100 -2.35 -4.24 -6.11
N THR A 101 -3.36 -4.88 -6.67
CA THR A 101 -4.19 -4.30 -7.74
C THR A 101 -4.92 -3.05 -7.27
N ASN A 102 -5.52 -3.07 -6.08
CA ASN A 102 -6.22 -1.93 -5.51
C ASN A 102 -5.25 -0.77 -5.29
N ALA A 103 -4.11 -1.00 -4.66
CA ALA A 103 -3.10 0.03 -4.45
C ALA A 103 -2.62 0.61 -5.79
N ALA A 104 -2.31 -0.23 -6.78
CA ALA A 104 -1.90 0.23 -8.11
C ALA A 104 -2.99 1.05 -8.81
N ASN A 105 -4.26 0.63 -8.72
CA ASN A 105 -5.40 1.36 -9.29
C ASN A 105 -5.63 2.71 -8.61
N HIS A 106 -5.22 2.86 -7.34
CA HIS A 106 -5.22 4.13 -6.61
C HIS A 106 -3.90 4.92 -6.79
N GLY A 107 -3.09 4.56 -7.79
CA GLY A 107 -1.90 5.32 -8.18
C GLY A 107 -0.63 4.97 -7.41
N ALA A 108 -0.61 3.88 -6.65
CA ALA A 108 0.62 3.44 -6.00
C ALA A 108 1.71 3.15 -7.04
N THR A 109 2.88 3.76 -6.83
CA THR A 109 4.07 3.56 -7.66
C THR A 109 4.70 2.19 -7.41
N VAL A 110 5.63 1.81 -8.28
CA VAL A 110 6.43 0.57 -8.11
C VAL A 110 7.11 0.54 -6.74
N ALA A 111 7.78 1.63 -6.35
CA ALA A 111 8.48 1.73 -5.06
C ALA A 111 7.53 1.66 -3.85
N GLN A 112 6.35 2.27 -3.95
CA GLN A 112 5.33 2.17 -2.89
C GLN A 112 4.80 0.74 -2.74
N LEU A 113 4.55 0.04 -3.86
CA LEU A 113 4.17 -1.37 -3.79
C LEU A 113 5.31 -2.24 -3.23
N GLU A 114 6.57 -1.96 -3.56
CA GLU A 114 7.70 -2.67 -2.98
C GLU A 114 7.77 -2.50 -1.46
N ALA A 115 7.59 -1.26 -0.98
CA ALA A 115 7.55 -0.95 0.44
C ALA A 115 6.38 -1.64 1.17
N ILE A 116 5.18 -1.63 0.59
CA ILE A 116 4.00 -2.25 1.20
C ILE A 116 4.12 -3.77 1.24
N PHE A 117 4.55 -4.37 0.13
CA PHE A 117 4.46 -5.82 -0.05
C PHE A 117 5.76 -6.56 0.30
N GLY A 118 6.86 -5.87 0.61
CA GLY A 118 8.16 -6.51 0.81
C GLY A 118 8.59 -7.24 -0.48
N TRP A 119 8.52 -6.53 -1.59
CA TRP A 119 9.04 -6.96 -2.89
C TRP A 119 10.34 -6.23 -3.19
N GLU A 120 11.18 -6.85 -4.00
CA GLU A 120 12.45 -6.29 -4.46
C GLU A 120 12.59 -6.50 -5.97
N GLY A 121 13.42 -5.67 -6.60
CA GLY A 121 13.81 -5.82 -8.01
C GLY A 121 12.77 -5.38 -9.03
N GLY A 122 11.70 -4.69 -8.61
CA GLY A 122 10.72 -3.98 -9.44
C GLY A 122 9.77 -4.86 -10.25
N ARG A 123 10.15 -6.10 -10.55
CA ARG A 123 9.43 -6.99 -11.49
C ARG A 123 8.02 -7.30 -11.02
N MET A 124 7.84 -7.66 -9.75
CA MET A 124 6.50 -8.01 -9.22
C MET A 124 5.58 -6.79 -9.14
N ALA A 125 6.06 -5.66 -8.63
CA ALA A 125 5.30 -4.41 -8.54
C ALA A 125 4.91 -3.87 -9.93
N SER A 126 5.81 -4.00 -10.92
CA SER A 126 5.56 -3.60 -12.30
C SER A 126 4.38 -4.34 -12.95
N LEU A 127 4.11 -5.59 -12.55
CA LEU A 127 2.96 -6.35 -13.09
C LEU A 127 1.62 -5.69 -12.76
N TYR A 128 1.51 -5.07 -11.59
CA TYR A 128 0.27 -4.42 -11.14
C TYR A 128 0.15 -2.99 -11.66
N THR A 129 1.27 -2.25 -11.72
CA THR A 129 1.27 -0.84 -12.11
C THR A 129 1.19 -0.61 -13.61
N ARG A 130 1.69 -1.54 -14.45
CA ARG A 130 1.77 -1.34 -15.91
C ARG A 130 0.43 -0.99 -16.57
N SER A 131 -0.64 -1.65 -16.16
CA SER A 131 -1.98 -1.40 -16.71
C SER A 131 -2.72 -0.31 -15.95
N ALA A 132 -2.61 -0.29 -14.62
CA ALA A 132 -3.27 0.69 -13.77
C ALA A 132 -2.80 2.13 -14.08
N ASN A 133 -1.48 2.32 -14.19
CA ASN A 133 -0.89 3.63 -14.44
C ASN A 133 -1.16 4.11 -15.86
N ARG A 134 -1.40 3.24 -16.85
CA ARG A 134 -1.53 3.67 -18.25
C ARG A 134 -2.67 4.66 -18.45
N LYS A 135 -3.83 4.45 -17.81
CA LYS A 135 -4.98 5.36 -17.92
C LYS A 135 -4.69 6.72 -17.26
N PHE A 136 -4.19 6.69 -16.03
CA PHE A 136 -3.87 7.90 -15.27
C PHE A 136 -2.73 8.69 -15.93
N LEU A 137 -1.66 8.02 -16.34
CA LEU A 137 -0.52 8.63 -17.03
C LEU A 137 -0.93 9.21 -18.38
N ALA A 138 -1.77 8.52 -19.15
CA ALA A 138 -2.30 9.06 -20.40
C ALA A 138 -3.14 10.31 -20.15
N ALA A 139 -4.06 10.29 -19.18
CA ALA A 139 -4.86 11.46 -18.82
C ALA A 139 -3.98 12.63 -18.36
N SER A 140 -3.04 12.39 -17.45
CA SER A 140 -2.10 13.40 -16.96
C SER A 140 -1.20 13.96 -18.07
N ALA A 141 -0.70 13.11 -18.97
CA ALA A 141 0.08 13.54 -20.12
C ALA A 141 -0.75 14.37 -21.10
N MET A 142 -1.99 13.96 -21.40
CA MET A 142 -2.90 14.72 -22.26
C MET A 142 -3.24 16.09 -21.65
N SER A 143 -3.42 16.18 -20.33
CA SER A 143 -3.61 17.46 -19.65
C SER A 143 -2.40 18.40 -19.74
N LYS A 144 -1.19 17.87 -19.94
CA LYS A 144 0.02 18.68 -20.19
C LYS A 144 0.14 19.17 -21.64
N LEU A 145 -0.53 18.50 -22.57
CA LEU A 145 -0.59 18.88 -23.98
C LEU A 145 -1.71 19.89 -24.26
N SER A 146 -2.68 20.01 -23.34
CA SER A 146 -3.63 21.11 -23.33
C SER A 146 -2.89 22.43 -23.31
N ARG A 147 -3.11 23.25 -24.35
CA ARG A 147 -2.68 24.65 -24.41
C ARG A 147 -3.54 25.44 -23.43
N THR A 148 -3.33 25.25 -22.13
CA THR A 148 -3.85 26.19 -21.15
C THR A 148 -2.99 27.44 -21.30
N GLU A 149 -3.48 28.39 -22.09
CA GLU A 149 -2.96 29.75 -22.19
C GLU A 149 -3.18 30.50 -20.86
N THR A 150 -2.53 30.02 -19.81
CA THR A 150 -2.24 30.80 -18.60
C THR A 150 -0.79 30.51 -18.26
N GLY A 151 0.10 30.77 -19.23
CA GLY A 151 1.38 31.33 -18.84
C GLY A 151 1.04 32.65 -18.16
N THR A 152 1.14 32.69 -16.83
CA THR A 152 1.09 33.94 -16.09
C THR A 152 2.29 34.75 -16.58
N SER A 153 2.09 35.55 -17.63
CA SER A 153 3.01 36.60 -17.99
C SER A 153 3.14 37.44 -16.73
N ILE A 154 4.30 37.38 -16.08
CA ILE A 154 4.65 38.35 -15.06
C ILE A 154 4.53 39.71 -15.77
N PRO A 155 3.57 40.56 -15.40
CA PRO A 155 3.41 41.84 -16.07
C PRO A 155 4.72 42.61 -15.92
N ALA A 156 5.21 43.19 -17.02
CA ALA A 156 6.42 43.97 -17.00
C ALA A 156 6.33 45.04 -15.90
N PRO A 157 7.37 45.25 -15.08
CA PRO A 157 7.35 46.25 -14.04
C PRO A 157 7.01 47.62 -14.63
N SER A 158 6.07 48.32 -14.03
CA SER A 158 5.51 49.59 -14.54
C SER A 158 6.47 50.78 -14.48
N GLY A 159 7.69 50.60 -13.97
CA GLY A 159 8.69 51.64 -13.81
C GLY A 159 9.83 51.52 -14.81
N LYS A 160 10.16 52.62 -15.51
CA LYS A 160 11.44 52.73 -16.24
C LYS A 160 12.57 52.68 -15.21
N VAL A 161 13.30 51.57 -15.15
CA VAL A 161 14.58 51.51 -14.44
C VAL A 161 15.55 52.37 -15.26
N ARG A 162 15.66 53.64 -14.87
CA ARG A 162 16.62 54.58 -15.49
C ARG A 162 18.03 54.07 -15.23
N ALA A 163 18.80 54.02 -16.30
CA ALA A 163 20.25 53.89 -16.28
C ALA A 163 20.90 55.08 -15.57
N SER A 164 22.09 54.79 -15.03
CA SER A 164 23.18 55.69 -14.63
C SER A 164 22.89 56.63 -13.45
N ASP A 165 23.54 56.35 -12.31
CA ASP A 165 24.39 57.36 -11.69
C ASP A 165 25.83 56.86 -11.65
N ARG A 166 26.68 57.74 -12.14
CA ARG A 166 28.11 57.58 -12.36
C ARG A 166 28.83 57.55 -11.01
N ASN A 167 29.85 56.71 -10.95
CA ASN A 167 30.88 56.76 -9.94
C ASN A 167 31.64 58.10 -10.07
N SER A 168 31.69 58.89 -9.01
CA SER A 168 32.54 60.08 -8.88
C SER A 168 33.12 60.10 -7.47
N GLU A 169 34.46 60.04 -7.43
CA GLU A 169 35.43 60.32 -6.35
C GLU A 169 35.51 59.39 -5.13
#